data_AF-A0A9X4AP54-F1
#
_entry.id   AF-A0A9X4AP54-F1
#
_cell.length_a   1.000
_cell.length_b   1.000
_cell.length_c   1.000
_cell.angle_alpha   90.00
_cell.angle_beta   90.00
_cell.angle_gamma   90.00
#
_symmetry.space_group_name_H-M   'P 1'
#
loop_
_entity.id
_entity.type
_entity.pdbx_description
1 polymer ?
#
loop_
_entity_poly.entity_id
_entity_poly.type
_entity_poly.pdbx_seq_one_letter_code
_entity_poly.pdbx_strand_id
1 'polypeptide(L)'
;MRSVDGAGPRPKTARVLATCLVTLGMGLAVSGCRVDDNDIHRWENTAHGPKKLCAVLLYDKYDTSLRVESALALIRMKPRSGRRLAFTQIDSENPPENEACKGSLVEVLSGLRADVQAPIVSQLVSSIIVELKRPPPVAQPGQPAPADGSFPYKDAAYAMLVADKPPLITDEGLKQTLRGALVEWAMADFERRLEARGQAYGMEQLLRVIGAEAVVGLPKLMTKDARKLDSMASLVAELGDAKTKEGASAALVEVAKWILSDDWTKVRTPELKDSNAAQKLTPTEEQFKKQIETLQDDELIKVFASMRRVGQRPVVDHLLGFAARKDQSEKRRQTALAALEGHLKKDNADDVKRILEIAGSDAPDVVLDQAFRRIGELPREAVVEKLYALFKTDKWKVRRAAATTVLKMSTVKDVGEFLGKLPDDKNFALGEALTYGAYLGELKEGTPLDALKKYFGPGSPAARTSAIAYYFTYGTSADVSALSSLEADEGRAPKCDSDPDCKWVCDVPKEGSQEREQKEIKTIGEFVRHCVVPAMKERKPEAAKEQKK
;
A
#
# COMPACT_ATOMS: atom_id res chain seq x y z
N MET A 1 69.66 18.73 -16.66
CA MET A 1 69.96 19.94 -15.87
C MET A 1 69.25 19.79 -14.53
N ARG A 2 69.83 19.69 -13.34
CA ARG A 2 71.19 19.86 -12.82
C ARG A 2 71.46 18.72 -11.82
N SER A 3 72.68 18.20 -11.84
CA SER A 3 73.32 17.38 -10.81
C SER A 3 73.74 18.25 -9.62
N VAL A 4 73.77 17.70 -8.40
CA VAL A 4 74.92 17.84 -7.48
C VAL A 4 75.01 16.61 -6.56
N ASP A 5 76.16 15.93 -6.63
CA ASP A 5 76.68 14.87 -5.76
C ASP A 5 77.38 15.41 -4.49
N GLY A 6 77.57 14.55 -3.47
CA GLY A 6 78.59 14.70 -2.40
C GLY A 6 78.23 13.90 -1.14
N ALA A 7 78.70 12.67 -0.91
CA ALA A 7 80.04 12.23 -0.47
C ALA A 7 80.42 12.53 0.99
N GLY A 8 80.46 11.49 1.84
CA GLY A 8 81.56 11.29 2.80
C GLY A 8 81.26 10.95 4.28
N PRO A 9 82.21 10.32 5.02
CA PRO A 9 81.92 9.21 5.95
C PRO A 9 82.37 9.36 7.45
N ARG A 10 81.80 8.48 8.30
CA ARG A 10 82.23 7.80 9.58
C ARG A 10 83.44 8.34 10.41
N PRO A 11 83.40 8.26 11.77
CA PRO A 11 83.89 7.06 12.51
C PRO A 11 83.08 6.73 13.80
N LYS A 12 82.79 5.47 14.13
CA LYS A 12 83.53 4.50 14.99
C LYS A 12 84.03 5.04 16.35
N THR A 13 83.40 4.58 17.43
CA THR A 13 84.06 4.22 18.69
C THR A 13 83.44 2.93 19.24
N ALA A 14 84.31 2.02 19.64
CA ALA A 14 84.04 0.72 20.25
C ALA A 14 84.78 0.64 21.59
N ARG A 15 84.46 -0.41 22.37
CA ARG A 15 85.05 -0.90 23.64
C ARG A 15 84.18 -0.57 24.87
N VAL A 16 83.92 -1.44 25.85
CA VAL A 16 84.64 -2.60 26.42
C VAL A 16 83.64 -3.63 26.99
N LEU A 17 84.04 -4.91 26.95
CA LEU A 17 83.47 -6.08 27.65
C LEU A 17 83.37 -5.93 29.17
N ALA A 18 82.31 -6.46 29.78
CA ALA A 18 82.43 -7.10 31.10
C ALA A 18 81.42 -8.25 31.24
N THR A 19 81.95 -9.47 31.26
CA THR A 19 81.25 -10.73 31.47
C THR A 19 81.22 -11.02 32.98
N CYS A 20 80.04 -11.22 33.57
CA CYS A 20 79.89 -11.90 34.86
C CYS A 20 78.73 -12.90 34.76
N LEU A 21 79.10 -14.19 34.73
CA LEU A 21 78.24 -15.35 34.88
C LEU A 21 77.87 -15.50 36.36
N VAL A 22 76.58 -15.42 36.72
CA VAL A 22 76.05 -15.92 38.00
C VAL A 22 74.71 -16.63 37.73
N THR A 23 74.82 -17.96 37.69
CA THR A 23 73.91 -19.02 38.18
C THR A 23 72.39 -18.85 38.07
N LEU A 24 71.82 -19.74 37.24
CA LEU A 24 70.57 -20.50 37.40
C LEU A 24 69.65 -20.12 38.58
N GLY A 25 68.53 -19.48 38.21
CA GLY A 25 67.29 -19.46 38.98
C GLY A 25 66.13 -19.55 37.99
N MET A 26 66.00 -20.72 37.34
CA MET A 26 64.97 -21.00 36.34
C MET A 26 63.62 -21.17 37.04
N GLY A 27 62.99 -20.04 37.33
CA GLY A 27 61.59 -19.92 37.74
C GLY A 27 60.83 -19.05 36.74
N LEU A 28 61.04 -19.30 35.44
CA LEU A 28 60.13 -18.77 34.42
C LEU A 28 58.83 -19.56 34.55
N ALA A 29 57.88 -19.00 35.31
CA ALA A 29 56.49 -19.31 35.13
C ALA A 29 56.18 -19.09 33.63
N VAL A 30 56.07 -20.18 32.89
CA VAL A 30 55.47 -20.17 31.56
C VAL A 30 54.00 -19.88 31.79
N SER A 31 53.64 -18.60 31.90
CA SER A 31 52.30 -18.14 31.55
C SER A 31 52.17 -18.36 30.05
N GLY A 32 51.90 -19.60 29.63
CA GLY A 32 51.38 -19.85 28.31
C GLY A 32 50.17 -18.93 28.14
N CYS A 33 50.21 -18.03 27.15
CA CYS A 33 49.19 -17.03 26.91
C CYS A 33 47.83 -17.71 26.72
N ARG A 34 47.09 -17.87 27.82
CA ARG A 34 45.71 -18.32 27.81
C ARG A 34 44.91 -17.19 27.17
N VAL A 35 44.23 -17.51 26.07
CA VAL A 35 43.31 -16.57 25.42
C VAL A 35 42.23 -16.19 26.43
N ASP A 36 42.01 -14.90 26.62
CA ASP A 36 41.01 -14.33 27.51
C ASP A 36 40.10 -13.31 26.77
N ASP A 37 39.17 -12.68 27.49
CA ASP A 37 38.26 -11.69 26.91
C ASP A 37 38.99 -10.47 26.33
N ASN A 38 40.13 -10.09 26.90
CA ASN A 38 40.94 -8.97 26.38
C ASN A 38 41.50 -9.30 25.00
N ASP A 39 41.92 -10.54 24.80
CA ASP A 39 42.35 -11.03 23.49
C ASP A 39 41.22 -10.98 22.47
N ILE A 40 40.01 -11.43 22.84
CA ILE A 40 38.81 -11.40 21.99
C ILE A 40 38.51 -9.96 21.54
N HIS A 41 38.39 -9.03 22.48
CA HIS A 41 38.10 -7.63 22.19
C HIS A 41 39.19 -6.95 21.36
N ARG A 42 40.46 -7.28 21.62
CA ARG A 42 41.57 -6.80 20.80
C ARG A 42 41.44 -7.29 19.35
N TRP A 43 41.08 -8.56 19.15
CA TRP A 43 40.99 -9.16 17.82
C TRP A 43 39.86 -8.61 16.96
N GLU A 44 38.75 -8.12 17.54
CA GLU A 44 37.64 -7.46 16.81
C GLU A 44 38.11 -6.37 15.84
N ASN A 45 39.23 -5.71 16.16
CA ASN A 45 39.75 -4.58 15.40
C ASN A 45 40.93 -4.95 14.49
N THR A 46 41.23 -6.24 14.31
CA THR A 46 42.41 -6.71 13.55
C THR A 46 42.04 -7.44 12.26
N ALA A 47 42.90 -7.37 11.23
CA ALA A 47 42.68 -8.05 9.96
C ALA A 47 42.43 -9.56 10.11
N HIS A 48 43.25 -10.26 10.90
CA HIS A 48 43.12 -11.69 11.17
C HIS A 48 42.15 -12.03 12.31
N GLY A 49 41.51 -11.03 12.92
CA GLY A 49 40.56 -11.19 14.01
C GLY A 49 39.44 -12.21 13.75
N PRO A 50 38.70 -12.11 12.64
CA PRO A 50 37.60 -13.02 12.34
C PRO A 50 37.98 -14.50 12.42
N LYS A 51 39.15 -14.84 11.89
CA LYS A 51 39.70 -16.20 11.90
C LYS A 51 40.01 -16.68 13.31
N LYS A 52 40.67 -15.84 14.11
CA LYS A 52 41.01 -16.14 15.51
C LYS A 52 39.75 -16.33 16.35
N LEU A 53 38.76 -15.48 16.15
CA LEU A 53 37.46 -15.58 16.81
C LEU A 53 36.73 -16.88 16.42
N CYS A 54 36.66 -17.20 15.13
CA CYS A 54 36.09 -18.47 14.68
C CYS A 54 36.82 -19.69 15.26
N ALA A 55 38.16 -19.65 15.33
CA ALA A 55 38.94 -20.71 15.96
C ALA A 55 38.62 -20.86 17.46
N VAL A 56 38.40 -19.76 18.18
CA VAL A 56 37.93 -19.82 19.57
C VAL A 56 36.57 -20.50 19.66
N LEU A 57 35.63 -20.12 18.79
CA LEU A 57 34.29 -20.70 18.74
C LEU A 57 34.28 -22.22 18.46
N LEU A 58 35.19 -22.70 17.61
CA LEU A 58 35.24 -24.09 17.18
C LEU A 58 35.99 -25.03 18.15
N TYR A 59 37.11 -24.60 18.72
CA TYR A 59 38.00 -25.52 19.43
C TYR A 59 37.53 -25.87 20.85
N ASP A 60 37.58 -27.17 21.16
CA ASP A 60 37.09 -27.74 22.42
C ASP A 60 37.82 -27.23 23.68
N LYS A 61 39.09 -26.83 23.53
CA LYS A 61 39.95 -26.31 24.59
C LYS A 61 39.48 -25.01 25.24
N TYR A 62 38.57 -24.28 24.61
CA TYR A 62 38.00 -23.04 25.16
C TYR A 62 36.67 -23.33 25.85
N ASP A 63 36.44 -22.70 27.00
CA ASP A 63 35.17 -22.81 27.72
C ASP A 63 34.03 -22.13 26.97
N THR A 64 32.79 -22.48 27.32
CA THR A 64 31.58 -21.95 26.67
C THR A 64 31.50 -20.44 26.72
N SER A 65 31.93 -19.80 27.81
CA SER A 65 31.85 -18.33 27.96
C SER A 65 32.72 -17.63 26.94
N LEU A 66 33.98 -18.08 26.79
CA LEU A 66 34.90 -17.49 25.82
C LEU A 66 34.43 -17.73 24.37
N ARG A 67 33.77 -18.86 24.09
CA ARG A 67 33.15 -19.13 22.79
C ARG A 67 31.98 -18.21 22.50
N VAL A 68 31.13 -17.96 23.49
CA VAL A 68 29.99 -17.03 23.37
C VAL A 68 30.51 -15.61 23.15
N GLU A 69 31.52 -15.18 23.90
CA GLU A 69 32.13 -13.86 23.73
C GLU A 69 32.77 -13.71 22.34
N SER A 70 33.40 -14.77 21.84
CA SER A 70 33.93 -14.80 20.48
C SER A 70 32.83 -14.67 19.40
N ALA A 71 31.69 -15.33 19.59
CA ALA A 71 30.54 -15.19 18.70
C ALA A 71 29.96 -13.76 18.75
N LEU A 72 29.85 -13.16 19.94
CA LEU A 72 29.42 -11.77 20.11
C LEU A 72 30.40 -10.78 19.45
N ALA A 73 31.70 -11.03 19.60
CA ALA A 73 32.75 -10.25 18.95
C ALA A 73 32.58 -10.28 17.43
N LEU A 74 32.37 -11.45 16.82
CA LEU A 74 32.07 -11.58 15.39
C LEU A 74 30.84 -10.75 14.96
N ILE A 75 29.78 -10.73 15.78
CA ILE A 75 28.57 -9.92 15.54
C ILE A 75 28.90 -8.41 15.60
N ARG A 76 29.70 -7.97 16.57
CA ARG A 76 30.07 -6.55 16.76
C ARG A 76 31.00 -6.01 15.68
N MET A 77 31.76 -6.88 15.01
CA MET A 77 32.74 -6.44 14.02
C MET A 77 32.13 -5.53 12.95
N LYS A 78 32.86 -4.44 12.64
CA LYS A 78 32.46 -3.51 11.58
C LYS A 78 32.43 -4.22 10.21
N PRO A 79 31.53 -3.82 9.31
CA PRO A 79 31.52 -4.34 7.95
C PRO A 79 32.87 -4.18 7.25
N ARG A 80 33.30 -5.19 6.49
CA ARG A 80 34.46 -5.12 5.60
C ARG A 80 33.99 -5.15 4.16
N SER A 81 34.44 -4.20 3.35
CA SER A 81 33.98 -4.05 1.96
C SER A 81 32.45 -4.02 1.83
N GLY A 82 31.78 -3.36 2.80
CA GLY A 82 30.32 -3.25 2.86
C GLY A 82 29.58 -4.51 3.36
N ARG A 83 30.28 -5.60 3.70
CA ARG A 83 29.68 -6.86 4.16
C ARG A 83 29.96 -7.10 5.64
N ARG A 84 28.94 -7.55 6.37
CA ARG A 84 29.09 -8.01 7.77
C ARG A 84 29.58 -9.44 7.77
N LEU A 85 30.76 -9.68 8.33
CA LEU A 85 31.44 -10.97 8.28
C LEU A 85 30.59 -12.08 8.92
N ALA A 86 29.98 -11.80 10.08
CA ALA A 86 29.12 -12.77 10.78
C ALA A 86 27.95 -13.31 9.94
N PHE A 87 27.50 -12.59 8.90
CA PHE A 87 26.32 -12.98 8.10
C PHE A 87 26.66 -13.31 6.65
N THR A 88 27.93 -13.26 6.27
CA THR A 88 28.36 -13.52 4.90
C THR A 88 29.43 -14.58 4.87
N GLN A 89 30.61 -14.27 5.38
CA GLN A 89 31.77 -15.15 5.35
C GLN A 89 32.77 -14.65 6.40
N ILE A 90 33.06 -15.50 7.40
CA ILE A 90 33.97 -15.16 8.50
C ILE A 90 35.43 -15.20 8.04
N ASP A 91 35.81 -16.26 7.31
CA ASP A 91 37.11 -16.35 6.62
C ASP A 91 36.94 -16.13 5.12
N SER A 92 37.35 -14.94 4.65
CA SER A 92 37.23 -14.52 3.25
C SER A 92 38.42 -14.91 2.36
N GLU A 93 39.42 -15.64 2.89
CA GLU A 93 40.57 -16.08 2.08
C GLU A 93 40.22 -17.26 1.16
N ASN A 94 40.99 -17.42 0.09
CA ASN A 94 40.86 -18.52 -0.86
C ASN A 94 42.23 -19.18 -1.13
N PRO A 95 42.48 -20.41 -0.64
CA PRO A 95 41.58 -21.20 0.21
C PRO A 95 41.44 -20.61 1.62
N PRO A 96 40.34 -20.88 2.34
CA PRO A 96 40.22 -20.48 3.74
C PRO A 96 41.24 -21.23 4.60
N GLU A 97 41.74 -20.59 5.65
CA GLU A 97 42.71 -21.20 6.57
C GLU A 97 42.07 -22.33 7.39
N ASN A 98 40.77 -22.17 7.69
CA ASN A 98 39.95 -23.22 8.27
C ASN A 98 38.63 -23.30 7.50
N GLU A 99 38.40 -24.42 6.79
CA GLU A 99 37.17 -24.66 6.02
C GLU A 99 35.90 -24.53 6.87
N ALA A 100 35.96 -24.86 8.17
CA ALA A 100 34.83 -24.68 9.08
C ALA A 100 34.51 -23.20 9.38
N CYS A 101 35.39 -22.26 9.04
CA CYS A 101 35.21 -20.81 9.21
C CYS A 101 34.82 -20.08 7.92
N LYS A 102 34.66 -20.80 6.81
CA LYS A 102 34.32 -20.23 5.49
C LYS A 102 32.92 -19.62 5.44
N GLY A 103 32.01 -20.09 6.30
CA GLY A 103 30.61 -19.68 6.29
C GLY A 103 30.30 -18.45 7.14
N SER A 104 29.01 -18.17 7.27
CA SER A 104 28.42 -17.26 8.25
C SER A 104 28.48 -17.86 9.66
N LEU A 105 28.28 -17.02 10.69
CA LEU A 105 28.21 -17.46 12.08
C LEU A 105 27.16 -18.57 12.30
N VAL A 106 26.02 -18.47 11.62
CA VAL A 106 24.97 -19.48 11.69
C VAL A 106 25.48 -20.81 11.13
N GLU A 107 26.14 -20.82 9.97
CA GLU A 107 26.69 -22.04 9.37
C GLU A 107 27.79 -22.66 10.25
N VAL A 108 28.66 -21.84 10.84
CA VAL A 108 29.68 -22.30 11.80
C VAL A 108 29.03 -22.97 13.01
N LEU A 109 28.02 -22.33 13.60
CA LEU A 109 27.29 -22.89 14.74
C LEU A 109 26.55 -24.16 14.36
N SER A 110 25.90 -24.21 13.20
CA SER A 110 25.19 -25.38 12.66
C SER A 110 26.11 -26.58 12.41
N GLY A 111 27.40 -26.34 12.13
CA GLY A 111 28.41 -27.38 11.97
C GLY A 111 28.90 -28.02 13.28
N LEU A 112 28.59 -27.42 14.44
CA LEU A 112 28.95 -27.98 15.74
C LEU A 112 28.06 -29.19 16.09
N ARG A 113 28.61 -30.11 16.89
CA ARG A 113 27.81 -31.20 17.47
C ARG A 113 26.73 -30.62 18.40
N ALA A 114 25.55 -31.23 18.43
CA ALA A 114 24.40 -30.73 19.17
C ALA A 114 24.67 -30.52 20.68
N ASP A 115 25.44 -31.40 21.31
CA ASP A 115 25.81 -31.32 22.74
C ASP A 115 26.68 -30.09 23.07
N VAL A 116 27.50 -29.65 22.11
CA VAL A 116 28.36 -28.46 22.23
C VAL A 116 27.61 -27.19 21.79
N GLN A 117 26.81 -27.31 20.73
CA GLN A 117 26.07 -26.21 20.13
C GLN A 117 25.02 -25.64 21.08
N ALA A 118 24.20 -26.49 21.70
CA ALA A 118 23.06 -26.07 22.53
C ALA A 118 23.42 -25.06 23.64
N PRO A 119 24.43 -25.29 24.50
CA PRO A 119 24.80 -24.32 25.54
C PRO A 119 25.37 -23.02 24.98
N ILE A 120 26.13 -23.08 23.87
CA ILE A 120 26.67 -21.88 23.21
C ILE A 120 25.52 -21.04 22.64
N VAL A 121 24.62 -21.66 21.88
CA VAL A 121 23.47 -20.98 21.27
C VAL A 121 22.56 -20.39 22.35
N SER A 122 22.27 -21.13 23.41
CA SER A 122 21.42 -20.65 24.50
C SER A 122 21.99 -19.37 25.13
N GLN A 123 23.27 -19.37 25.51
CA GLN A 123 23.92 -18.22 26.14
C GLN A 123 24.09 -17.05 25.16
N LEU A 124 24.43 -17.34 23.90
CA LEU A 124 24.53 -16.33 22.84
C LEU A 124 23.20 -15.62 22.62
N VAL A 125 22.08 -16.36 22.51
CA VAL A 125 20.75 -15.78 22.36
C VAL A 125 20.36 -14.94 23.57
N SER A 126 20.65 -15.39 24.80
CA SER A 126 20.43 -14.59 26.00
C SER A 126 21.19 -13.27 25.97
N SER A 127 22.46 -13.27 25.56
CA SER A 127 23.27 -12.05 25.42
C SER A 127 22.74 -11.12 24.31
N ILE A 128 22.32 -11.69 23.18
CA ILE A 128 21.67 -10.93 22.10
C ILE A 128 20.39 -10.23 22.61
N ILE A 129 19.55 -10.93 23.40
CA ILE A 129 18.34 -10.35 23.98
C ILE A 129 18.67 -9.14 24.88
N VAL A 130 19.74 -9.22 25.68
CA VAL A 130 20.19 -8.09 26.52
C VAL A 130 20.55 -6.87 25.67
N GLU A 131 21.25 -7.09 24.56
CA GLU A 131 21.63 -6.01 23.63
C GLU A 131 20.43 -5.41 22.90
N LEU A 132 19.45 -6.24 22.50
CA LEU A 132 18.21 -5.79 21.87
C LEU A 132 17.34 -4.93 22.80
N LYS A 133 17.39 -5.19 24.11
CA LYS A 133 16.63 -4.44 25.11
C LYS A 133 17.26 -3.08 25.47
N ARG A 134 18.43 -2.75 24.94
CA ARG A 134 19.03 -1.43 25.15
C ARG A 134 18.17 -0.34 24.51
N PRO A 135 18.00 0.80 25.18
CA PRO A 135 17.22 1.89 24.61
C PRO A 135 17.86 2.39 23.31
N PRO A 136 17.03 2.81 22.33
CA PRO A 136 17.53 3.38 21.10
C PRO A 136 18.36 4.66 21.38
N PRO A 137 19.41 4.95 20.57
CA PRO A 137 20.16 6.18 20.74
C PRO A 137 19.24 7.40 20.50
N VAL A 138 19.39 8.42 21.33
CA VAL A 138 18.61 9.67 21.24
C VAL A 138 19.47 10.76 20.61
N ALA A 139 18.91 11.53 19.70
CA ALA A 139 19.57 12.71 19.14
C ALA A 139 19.67 13.81 20.22
N GLN A 140 20.84 14.42 20.36
CA GLN A 140 20.96 15.66 21.14
C GLN A 140 20.55 16.86 20.28
N PRO A 141 20.04 17.96 20.88
CA PRO A 141 19.66 19.15 20.15
C PRO A 141 20.80 19.64 19.22
N GLY A 142 20.50 19.78 17.93
CA GLY A 142 21.47 20.25 16.93
C GLY A 142 22.48 19.20 16.43
N GLN A 143 22.40 17.94 16.88
CA GLN A 143 23.27 16.86 16.41
C GLN A 143 22.46 15.68 15.86
N PRO A 144 22.94 14.98 14.82
CA PRO A 144 22.31 13.75 14.37
C PRO A 144 22.37 12.69 15.47
N ALA A 145 21.38 11.80 15.52
CA ALA A 145 21.40 10.66 16.43
C ALA A 145 22.66 9.81 16.20
N PRO A 146 23.32 9.31 17.27
CA PRO A 146 24.38 8.32 17.14
C PRO A 146 23.91 7.09 16.36
N ALA A 147 24.85 6.38 15.74
CA ALA A 147 24.56 5.12 15.07
C ALA A 147 23.95 4.12 16.06
N ASP A 148 22.86 3.45 15.66
CA ASP A 148 22.23 2.43 16.49
C ASP A 148 23.07 1.14 16.50
N GLY A 149 23.75 0.91 17.63
CA GLY A 149 24.63 -0.24 17.83
C GLY A 149 23.88 -1.58 17.97
N SER A 150 22.55 -1.56 18.03
CA SER A 150 21.75 -2.79 18.20
C SER A 150 21.51 -3.55 16.89
N PHE A 151 21.72 -2.92 15.72
CA PHE A 151 21.47 -3.56 14.41
C PHE A 151 22.20 -4.90 14.19
N PRO A 152 23.49 -5.06 14.53
CA PRO A 152 24.17 -6.33 14.34
C PRO A 152 23.56 -7.46 15.18
N TYR A 153 23.12 -7.16 16.41
CA TYR A 153 22.46 -8.15 17.27
C TYR A 153 21.07 -8.52 16.74
N LYS A 154 20.33 -7.56 16.19
CA LYS A 154 19.07 -7.85 15.49
C LYS A 154 19.30 -8.72 14.26
N ASP A 155 20.31 -8.43 13.46
CA ASP A 155 20.64 -9.22 12.27
C ASP A 155 21.04 -10.66 12.65
N ALA A 156 21.80 -10.82 13.75
CA ALA A 156 22.14 -12.13 14.29
C ALA A 156 20.92 -12.89 14.79
N ALA A 157 20.07 -12.23 15.58
CA ALA A 157 18.81 -12.80 16.06
C ALA A 157 17.92 -13.28 14.90
N TYR A 158 17.77 -12.45 13.84
CA TYR A 158 17.04 -12.82 12.64
C TYR A 158 17.64 -14.05 11.97
N ALA A 159 18.96 -14.04 11.70
CA ALA A 159 19.64 -15.15 11.03
C ALA A 159 19.52 -16.47 11.81
N MET A 160 19.62 -16.42 13.14
CA MET A 160 19.46 -17.59 14.01
C MET A 160 18.01 -18.09 14.06
N LEU A 161 17.01 -17.20 13.95
CA LEU A 161 15.59 -17.58 13.92
C LEU A 161 15.17 -18.25 12.62
N VAL A 162 15.74 -17.83 11.48
CA VAL A 162 15.41 -18.39 10.16
C VAL A 162 16.24 -19.62 9.79
N ALA A 163 17.28 -19.94 10.56
CA ALA A 163 18.06 -21.15 10.41
C ALA A 163 17.20 -22.37 10.74
N ASP A 164 16.81 -23.15 9.73
CA ASP A 164 15.81 -24.23 9.83
C ASP A 164 16.35 -25.62 9.49
N LYS A 165 17.61 -25.75 9.03
CA LYS A 165 18.20 -27.01 8.55
C LYS A 165 19.62 -27.26 9.08
N PRO A 166 19.77 -27.90 10.26
CA PRO A 166 18.73 -28.10 11.29
C PRO A 166 18.41 -26.79 12.04
N PRO A 167 17.27 -26.69 12.75
CA PRO A 167 16.93 -25.52 13.54
C PRO A 167 18.00 -25.20 14.59
N LEU A 168 18.50 -23.96 14.60
CA LEU A 168 19.57 -23.59 15.52
C LEU A 168 19.07 -23.36 16.95
N ILE A 169 17.87 -22.77 17.10
CA ILE A 169 17.22 -22.54 18.39
C ILE A 169 16.12 -23.60 18.56
N THR A 170 16.42 -24.64 19.34
CA THR A 170 15.50 -25.77 19.59
C THR A 170 14.61 -25.55 20.82
N ASP A 171 15.00 -24.67 21.74
CA ASP A 171 14.18 -24.29 22.89
C ASP A 171 13.10 -23.28 22.46
N GLU A 172 11.85 -23.72 22.45
CA GLU A 172 10.72 -22.88 22.04
C GLU A 172 10.48 -21.70 23.00
N GLY A 173 10.75 -21.84 24.30
CA GLY A 173 10.63 -20.73 25.26
C GLY A 173 11.65 -19.63 25.00
N LEU A 174 12.90 -20.01 24.74
CA LEU A 174 13.98 -19.10 24.37
C LEU A 174 13.69 -18.42 23.02
N LYS A 175 13.20 -19.19 22.04
CA LYS A 175 12.78 -18.68 20.72
C LYS A 175 11.66 -17.65 20.83
N GLN A 176 10.64 -17.89 21.66
CA GLN A 176 9.57 -16.91 21.91
C GLN A 176 10.09 -15.67 22.63
N THR A 177 10.99 -15.83 23.59
CA THR A 177 11.61 -14.68 24.28
C THR A 177 12.43 -13.81 23.31
N LEU A 178 13.17 -14.44 22.38
CA LEU A 178 13.91 -13.73 21.34
C LEU A 178 12.98 -13.00 20.37
N ARG A 179 11.89 -13.64 19.93
CA ARG A 179 10.85 -12.98 19.12
C ARG A 179 10.28 -11.76 19.84
N GLY A 180 9.89 -11.90 21.11
CA GLY A 180 9.40 -10.79 21.92
C GLY A 180 10.39 -9.62 22.00
N ALA A 181 11.67 -9.92 22.25
CA ALA A 181 12.72 -8.90 22.29
C ALA A 181 12.89 -8.18 20.94
N LEU A 182 12.75 -8.89 19.81
CA LEU A 182 12.80 -8.30 18.47
C LEU A 182 11.58 -7.41 18.18
N VAL A 183 10.40 -7.77 18.67
CA VAL A 183 9.20 -6.94 18.56
C VAL A 183 9.35 -5.67 19.42
N GLU A 184 9.77 -5.80 20.67
CA GLU A 184 10.05 -4.66 21.55
C GLU A 184 11.10 -3.72 20.92
N TRP A 185 12.16 -4.29 20.37
CA TRP A 185 13.17 -3.57 19.62
C TRP A 185 12.53 -2.85 18.41
N ALA A 186 11.78 -3.54 17.57
CA ALA A 186 11.16 -2.89 16.41
C ALA A 186 10.27 -1.70 16.81
N MET A 187 9.50 -1.83 17.90
CA MET A 187 8.56 -0.80 18.33
C MET A 187 9.21 0.40 19.02
N ALA A 188 10.35 0.21 19.69
CA ALA A 188 11.00 1.27 20.48
C ALA A 188 11.45 2.48 19.64
N ASP A 189 11.71 2.29 18.34
CA ASP A 189 12.22 3.31 17.43
C ASP A 189 11.89 2.98 15.97
N PHE A 190 10.63 2.61 15.76
CA PHE A 190 10.16 1.99 14.52
C PHE A 190 10.52 2.75 13.26
N GLU A 191 10.21 4.05 13.18
CA GLU A 191 10.38 4.81 11.93
C GLU A 191 11.85 4.90 11.50
N ARG A 192 12.75 5.19 12.44
CA ARG A 192 14.18 5.30 12.15
C ARG A 192 14.79 3.93 11.83
N ARG A 193 14.37 2.88 12.53
CA ARG A 193 14.80 1.49 12.26
C ARG A 193 14.27 0.97 10.94
N LEU A 194 13.07 1.38 10.51
CA LEU A 194 12.52 1.03 9.20
C LEU A 194 13.36 1.61 8.05
N GLU A 195 13.84 2.84 8.18
CA GLU A 195 14.62 3.53 7.12
C GLU A 195 16.13 3.25 7.14
N ALA A 196 16.64 2.57 8.17
CA ALA A 196 18.07 2.37 8.34
C ALA A 196 18.66 1.43 7.28
N ARG A 197 19.47 1.99 6.37
CA ARG A 197 20.09 1.28 5.23
C ARG A 197 21.25 0.33 5.61
N GLY A 198 21.72 0.36 6.87
CA GLY A 198 22.89 -0.41 7.33
C GLY A 198 22.58 -1.81 7.89
N GLN A 199 21.35 -2.27 7.69
CA GLN A 199 20.84 -3.56 8.16
C GLN A 199 21.13 -4.66 7.15
N ALA A 200 21.58 -5.83 7.61
CA ALA A 200 21.69 -7.00 6.73
C ALA A 200 20.31 -7.54 6.35
N TYR A 201 19.36 -7.49 7.29
CA TYR A 201 17.96 -7.87 7.07
C TYR A 201 17.03 -6.72 7.42
N GLY A 202 16.18 -6.30 6.48
CA GLY A 202 15.30 -5.15 6.63
C GLY A 202 14.22 -5.36 7.70
N MET A 203 13.69 -4.25 8.22
CA MET A 203 12.66 -4.29 9.26
C MET A 203 11.42 -5.08 8.81
N GLU A 204 10.97 -4.90 7.57
CA GLU A 204 9.82 -5.66 7.04
C GLU A 204 10.08 -7.16 6.96
N GLN A 205 11.30 -7.58 6.60
CA GLN A 205 11.66 -9.00 6.56
C GLN A 205 11.57 -9.62 7.95
N LEU A 206 12.06 -8.91 8.96
CA LEU A 206 11.96 -9.33 10.36
C LEU A 206 10.49 -9.45 10.81
N LEU A 207 9.65 -8.44 10.53
CA LEU A 207 8.24 -8.50 10.92
C LEU A 207 7.49 -9.65 10.23
N ARG A 208 7.76 -9.90 8.94
CA ARG A 208 7.15 -11.02 8.19
C ARG A 208 7.55 -12.38 8.75
N VAL A 209 8.78 -12.54 9.22
CA VAL A 209 9.26 -13.79 9.86
C VAL A 209 8.58 -14.05 11.20
N ILE A 210 8.27 -12.99 11.96
CA ILE A 210 7.57 -13.12 13.25
C ILE A 210 6.06 -13.30 13.03
N GLY A 211 5.47 -12.56 12.09
CA GLY A 211 4.04 -12.61 11.76
C GLY A 211 3.20 -11.63 12.56
N ALA A 212 1.97 -12.01 12.91
CA ALA A 212 0.96 -11.10 13.46
C ALA A 212 1.39 -10.41 14.77
N GLU A 213 2.08 -11.11 15.66
CA GLU A 213 2.56 -10.57 16.93
C GLU A 213 3.50 -9.38 16.74
N ALA A 214 4.22 -9.32 15.62
CA ALA A 214 5.20 -8.29 15.33
C ALA A 214 4.59 -6.91 15.10
N VAL A 215 3.30 -6.85 14.73
CA VAL A 215 2.62 -5.62 14.35
C VAL A 215 1.57 -5.16 15.37
N VAL A 216 1.36 -5.90 16.46
CA VAL A 216 0.37 -5.57 17.52
C VAL A 216 0.65 -4.20 18.16
N GLY A 217 1.92 -3.78 18.20
CA GLY A 217 2.33 -2.47 18.74
C GLY A 217 2.09 -1.30 17.78
N LEU A 218 2.02 -1.54 16.47
CA LEU A 218 1.97 -0.47 15.45
C LEU A 218 0.77 0.48 15.59
N PRO A 219 -0.46 0.04 15.93
CA PRO A 219 -1.57 0.96 16.15
C PRO A 219 -1.27 2.08 17.15
N LYS A 220 -0.45 1.83 18.18
CA LYS A 220 -0.08 2.85 19.18
C LYS A 220 0.89 3.88 18.65
N LEU A 221 1.64 3.54 17.59
CA LEU A 221 2.60 4.43 16.94
C LEU A 221 1.96 5.25 15.82
N MET A 222 0.73 4.90 15.39
CA MET A 222 -0.05 5.65 14.40
C MET A 222 -0.65 6.91 15.02
N THR A 223 0.19 7.90 15.28
CA THR A 223 -0.20 9.18 15.88
C THR A 223 -0.15 10.31 14.85
N LYS A 224 -0.61 11.50 15.26
CA LYS A 224 -0.54 12.73 14.43
C LYS A 224 0.89 13.13 14.02
N ASP A 225 1.89 12.70 14.79
CA ASP A 225 3.30 13.05 14.57
C ASP A 225 4.05 11.98 13.75
N ALA A 226 3.39 10.86 13.44
CA ALA A 226 3.98 9.76 12.71
C ALA A 226 4.24 10.14 11.24
N ARG A 227 5.46 9.87 10.76
CA ARG A 227 5.90 10.15 9.39
C ARG A 227 5.70 8.95 8.47
N LYS A 228 5.48 7.76 9.03
CA LYS A 228 5.38 6.48 8.31
C LYS A 228 4.04 5.77 8.45
N LEU A 229 2.95 6.53 8.56
CA LEU A 229 1.59 6.00 8.65
C LEU A 229 1.26 4.99 7.53
N ASP A 230 1.64 5.30 6.28
CA ASP A 230 1.39 4.42 5.13
C ASP A 230 2.10 3.06 5.26
N SER A 231 3.37 3.07 5.69
CA SER A 231 4.14 1.84 5.92
C SER A 231 3.59 1.03 7.10
N MET A 232 3.23 1.70 8.21
CA MET A 232 2.61 1.03 9.35
C MET A 232 1.26 0.41 8.97
N ALA A 233 0.43 1.14 8.23
CA ALA A 233 -0.87 0.66 7.74
C ALA A 233 -0.71 -0.55 6.81
N SER A 234 0.31 -0.55 5.95
CA SER A 234 0.64 -1.69 5.09
C SER A 234 1.00 -2.94 5.89
N LEU A 235 1.89 -2.80 6.86
CA LEU A 235 2.33 -3.92 7.69
C LEU A 235 1.19 -4.49 8.54
N VAL A 236 0.34 -3.63 9.09
CA VAL A 236 -0.87 -4.08 9.82
C VAL A 236 -1.86 -4.75 8.89
N ALA A 237 -2.07 -4.23 7.68
CA ALA A 237 -2.97 -4.84 6.70
C ALA A 237 -2.48 -6.23 6.26
N GLU A 238 -1.17 -6.37 6.03
CA GLU A 238 -0.52 -7.62 5.60
C GLU A 238 -0.47 -8.67 6.72
N LEU A 239 0.01 -8.29 7.91
CA LEU A 239 0.38 -9.23 8.97
C LEU A 239 -0.60 -9.26 10.15
N GLY A 240 -1.34 -8.18 10.38
CA GLY A 240 -2.13 -8.00 11.60
C GLY A 240 -3.32 -8.96 11.70
N ASP A 241 -3.61 -9.38 12.93
CA ASP A 241 -4.87 -10.03 13.26
C ASP A 241 -6.05 -9.03 13.23
N ALA A 242 -7.28 -9.53 13.42
CA ALA A 242 -8.48 -8.70 13.38
C ALA A 242 -8.43 -7.54 14.39
N LYS A 243 -7.98 -7.82 15.62
CA LYS A 243 -7.89 -6.83 16.70
C LYS A 243 -6.86 -5.74 16.39
N THR A 244 -5.71 -6.11 15.84
CA THR A 244 -4.65 -5.17 15.46
C THR A 244 -5.11 -4.28 14.30
N LYS A 245 -5.78 -4.86 13.29
CA LYS A 245 -6.35 -4.10 12.17
C LYS A 245 -7.44 -3.13 12.64
N GLU A 246 -8.27 -3.54 13.60
CA GLU A 246 -9.29 -2.68 14.18
C GLU A 246 -8.66 -1.52 14.97
N GLY A 247 -7.66 -1.81 15.80
CA GLY A 247 -6.89 -0.79 16.52
C GLY A 247 -6.20 0.21 15.59
N ALA A 248 -5.58 -0.26 14.51
CA ALA A 248 -4.97 0.61 13.51
C ALA A 248 -6.03 1.47 12.80
N SER A 249 -7.19 0.90 12.47
CA SER A 249 -8.29 1.65 11.87
C SER A 249 -8.78 2.77 12.80
N ALA A 250 -8.91 2.50 14.09
CA ALA A 250 -9.28 3.52 15.08
C ALA A 250 -8.20 4.62 15.19
N ALA A 251 -6.92 4.25 15.23
CA ALA A 251 -5.81 5.21 15.30
C ALA A 251 -5.78 6.13 14.06
N LEU A 252 -5.94 5.57 12.86
CA LEU A 252 -6.00 6.35 11.61
C LEU A 252 -7.19 7.32 11.60
N VAL A 253 -8.34 6.94 12.16
CA VAL A 253 -9.51 7.83 12.31
C VAL A 253 -9.19 9.02 13.22
N GLU A 254 -8.47 8.81 14.32
CA GLU A 254 -8.06 9.91 15.20
C GLU A 254 -7.07 10.86 14.51
N VAL A 255 -6.15 10.33 13.68
CA VAL A 255 -5.27 11.17 12.85
C VAL A 255 -6.07 12.01 11.85
N ALA A 256 -7.04 11.42 11.15
CA ALA A 256 -7.89 12.17 10.21
C ALA A 256 -8.70 13.28 10.91
N LYS A 257 -9.28 12.98 12.09
CA LYS A 257 -9.97 13.99 12.91
C LYS A 257 -9.04 15.13 13.33
N TRP A 258 -7.80 14.81 13.72
CA TRP A 258 -6.82 15.84 14.05
C TRP A 258 -6.48 16.71 12.85
N ILE A 259 -6.24 16.13 11.66
CA ILE A 259 -5.97 16.90 10.43
C ILE A 259 -7.07 17.92 10.13
N LEU A 260 -8.32 17.56 10.39
CA LEU A 260 -9.50 18.41 10.17
C LEU A 260 -9.74 19.46 11.29
N SER A 261 -8.92 19.47 12.34
CA SER A 261 -9.10 20.34 13.50
C SER A 261 -8.39 21.69 13.35
N ASP A 262 -8.82 22.67 14.15
CA ASP A 262 -8.13 23.96 14.25
C ASP A 262 -6.70 23.83 14.79
N ASP A 263 -6.43 22.81 15.61
CA ASP A 263 -5.10 22.60 16.19
C ASP A 263 -4.08 22.18 15.13
N TRP A 264 -4.49 21.39 14.13
CA TRP A 264 -3.64 21.10 12.97
C TRP A 264 -3.29 22.39 12.23
N THR A 265 -4.28 23.26 11.99
CA THR A 265 -4.08 24.54 11.30
C THR A 265 -3.11 25.44 12.08
N LYS A 266 -3.23 25.50 13.41
CA LYS A 266 -2.31 26.25 14.28
C LYS A 266 -0.87 25.76 14.19
N VAL A 267 -0.66 24.44 14.09
CA VAL A 267 0.68 23.83 13.99
C VAL A 267 1.27 24.06 12.60
N ARG A 268 0.50 23.85 11.52
CA ARG A 268 1.01 23.93 10.14
C ARG A 268 1.18 25.35 9.62
N THR A 269 0.43 26.32 10.14
CA THR A 269 0.52 27.72 9.71
C THR A 269 1.95 28.30 9.81
N PRO A 270 2.64 28.24 10.98
CA PRO A 270 4.02 28.74 11.07
C PRO A 270 4.99 27.96 10.18
N GLU A 271 4.87 26.63 10.12
CA GLU A 271 5.74 25.79 9.26
C GLU A 271 5.63 26.17 7.78
N LEU A 272 4.41 26.43 7.30
CA LEU A 272 4.18 26.84 5.92
C LEU A 272 4.70 28.26 5.66
N LYS A 273 4.59 29.18 6.63
CA LYS A 273 5.19 30.52 6.53
C LYS A 273 6.71 30.43 6.40
N ASP A 274 7.35 29.61 7.24
CA ASP A 274 8.80 29.40 7.21
C ASP A 274 9.23 28.75 5.89
N SER A 275 8.48 27.77 5.38
CA SER A 275 8.73 27.15 4.08
C SER A 275 8.59 28.15 2.93
N ASN A 276 7.55 28.99 2.93
CA ASN A 276 7.36 30.04 1.93
C ASN A 276 8.52 31.05 1.97
N ALA A 277 8.94 31.48 3.16
CA ALA A 277 10.08 32.38 3.33
C ALA A 277 11.39 31.75 2.81
N ALA A 278 11.64 30.48 3.12
CA ALA A 278 12.79 29.74 2.61
C ALA A 278 12.79 29.62 1.07
N GLN A 279 11.60 29.51 0.47
CA GLN A 279 11.40 29.49 -0.98
C GLN A 279 11.27 30.90 -1.60
N LYS A 280 11.42 31.97 -0.81
CA LYS A 280 11.29 33.37 -1.23
C LYS A 280 9.92 33.68 -1.86
N LEU A 281 8.87 33.01 -1.40
CA LEU A 281 7.49 33.22 -1.81
C LEU A 281 6.81 34.21 -0.86
N THR A 282 6.08 35.18 -1.43
CA THR A 282 5.27 36.15 -0.69
C THR A 282 3.80 36.06 -1.13
N PRO A 283 3.09 34.98 -0.77
CA PRO A 283 1.70 34.81 -1.16
C PRO A 283 0.82 35.89 -0.53
N THR A 284 -0.25 36.27 -1.24
CA THR A 284 -1.33 37.07 -0.65
C THR A 284 -2.06 36.26 0.44
N GLU A 285 -2.87 36.92 1.26
CA GLU A 285 -3.66 36.25 2.31
C GLU A 285 -4.57 35.15 1.74
N GLU A 286 -5.25 35.43 0.63
CA GLU A 286 -6.09 34.45 -0.06
C GLU A 286 -5.29 33.28 -0.62
N GLN A 287 -4.11 33.54 -1.20
CA GLN A 287 -3.23 32.50 -1.71
C GLN A 287 -2.71 31.61 -0.56
N PHE A 288 -2.32 32.22 0.56
CA PHE A 288 -1.84 31.49 1.74
C PHE A 288 -2.95 30.62 2.34
N LYS A 289 -4.18 31.13 2.43
CA LYS A 289 -5.34 30.33 2.88
C LYS A 289 -5.55 29.10 1.98
N LYS A 290 -5.50 29.28 0.65
CA LYS A 290 -5.61 28.17 -0.31
C LYS A 290 -4.45 27.16 -0.18
N GLN A 291 -3.23 27.62 0.13
CA GLN A 291 -2.09 26.73 0.38
C GLN A 291 -2.34 25.86 1.62
N ILE A 292 -2.87 26.43 2.71
CA ILE A 292 -3.24 25.68 3.92
C ILE A 292 -4.33 24.65 3.62
N GLU A 293 -5.39 25.05 2.91
CA GLU A 293 -6.48 24.15 2.49
C GLU A 293 -5.97 23.00 1.62
N THR A 294 -5.07 23.30 0.67
CA THR A 294 -4.45 22.29 -0.21
C THR A 294 -3.55 21.33 0.59
N LEU A 295 -2.75 21.85 1.53
CA LEU A 295 -1.92 21.02 2.39
C LEU A 295 -2.78 20.09 3.26
N GLN A 296 -3.88 20.60 3.81
CA GLN A 296 -4.82 19.82 4.60
C GLN A 296 -5.48 18.73 3.77
N ASP A 297 -5.89 19.04 2.54
CA ASP A 297 -6.39 18.06 1.58
C ASP A 297 -5.38 16.94 1.34
N ASP A 298 -4.13 17.30 1.02
CA ASP A 298 -3.09 16.33 0.67
C ASP A 298 -2.73 15.42 1.84
N GLU A 299 -2.65 15.95 3.07
CA GLU A 299 -2.45 15.13 4.27
C GLU A 299 -3.64 14.21 4.53
N LEU A 300 -4.87 14.72 4.43
CA LEU A 300 -6.08 13.92 4.64
C LEU A 300 -6.21 12.79 3.63
N ILE A 301 -5.92 13.05 2.35
CA ILE A 301 -5.96 12.05 1.27
C ILE A 301 -4.94 10.93 1.51
N LYS A 302 -3.73 11.26 2.00
CA LYS A 302 -2.72 10.24 2.37
C LYS A 302 -3.21 9.36 3.52
N VAL A 303 -3.90 9.95 4.50
CA VAL A 303 -4.51 9.17 5.59
C VAL A 303 -5.65 8.30 5.07
N PHE A 304 -6.51 8.80 4.18
CA PHE A 304 -7.57 8.01 3.55
C PHE A 304 -7.02 6.83 2.73
N ALA A 305 -5.87 6.98 2.07
CA ALA A 305 -5.19 5.85 1.42
C ALA A 305 -4.73 4.78 2.43
N SER A 306 -4.21 5.21 3.58
CA SER A 306 -3.84 4.31 4.69
C SER A 306 -5.07 3.62 5.28
N MET A 307 -6.17 4.36 5.45
CA MET A 307 -7.47 3.84 5.90
C MET A 307 -8.01 2.78 4.96
N ARG A 308 -8.00 3.03 3.65
CA ARG A 308 -8.36 2.05 2.61
C ARG A 308 -7.50 0.79 2.70
N ARG A 309 -6.24 0.88 3.11
CA ARG A 309 -5.40 -0.33 3.20
C ARG A 309 -5.82 -1.25 4.35
N VAL A 310 -6.24 -0.69 5.49
CA VAL A 310 -6.58 -1.47 6.70
C VAL A 310 -8.07 -1.85 6.75
N GLY A 311 -8.95 -0.89 6.44
CA GLY A 311 -10.35 -1.14 6.07
C GLY A 311 -11.26 -1.78 7.11
N GLN A 312 -11.01 -1.63 8.41
CA GLN A 312 -11.90 -2.17 9.44
C GLN A 312 -13.05 -1.21 9.81
N ARG A 313 -13.96 -1.70 10.66
CA ARG A 313 -15.21 -1.01 11.03
C ARG A 313 -15.04 0.47 11.39
N PRO A 314 -14.07 0.89 12.24
CA PRO A 314 -13.91 2.31 12.58
C PRO A 314 -13.70 3.21 11.36
N VAL A 315 -12.91 2.74 10.38
CA VAL A 315 -12.66 3.45 9.13
C VAL A 315 -13.92 3.52 8.28
N VAL A 316 -14.63 2.40 8.12
CA VAL A 316 -15.86 2.37 7.31
C VAL A 316 -16.90 3.34 7.86
N ASP A 317 -17.11 3.32 9.18
CA ASP A 317 -18.05 4.22 9.86
C ASP A 317 -17.67 5.69 9.70
N HIS A 318 -16.38 5.99 9.87
CA HIS A 318 -15.87 7.33 9.71
C HIS A 318 -16.04 7.84 8.28
N LEU A 319 -15.63 7.07 7.28
CA LEU A 319 -15.66 7.48 5.87
C LEU A 319 -17.08 7.63 5.34
N LEU A 320 -18.01 6.73 5.69
CA LEU A 320 -19.44 6.88 5.33
C LEU A 320 -20.04 8.13 5.97
N GLY A 321 -19.75 8.39 7.25
CA GLY A 321 -20.24 9.58 7.96
C GLY A 321 -19.63 10.87 7.38
N PHE A 322 -18.35 10.83 7.06
CA PHE A 322 -17.61 11.94 6.46
C PHE A 322 -18.13 12.27 5.05
N ALA A 323 -18.39 11.27 4.21
CA ALA A 323 -18.92 11.47 2.87
C ALA A 323 -20.33 12.09 2.85
N ALA A 324 -21.12 11.88 3.90
CA ALA A 324 -22.46 12.48 4.05
C ALA A 324 -22.45 13.96 4.48
N ARG A 325 -21.31 14.49 4.94
CA ARG A 325 -21.19 15.86 5.45
C ARG A 325 -21.22 16.90 4.33
N LYS A 326 -22.27 17.73 4.29
CA LYS A 326 -22.44 18.81 3.30
C LYS A 326 -21.47 19.99 3.48
N ASP A 327 -20.88 20.13 4.67
CA ASP A 327 -19.89 21.16 4.99
C ASP A 327 -18.47 20.82 4.49
N GLN A 328 -18.26 19.59 3.98
CA GLN A 328 -16.99 19.17 3.40
C GLN A 328 -16.97 19.38 1.89
N SER A 329 -15.79 19.66 1.35
CA SER A 329 -15.60 19.84 -0.09
C SER A 329 -15.94 18.57 -0.87
N GLU A 330 -16.39 18.74 -2.12
CA GLU A 330 -16.78 17.64 -3.01
C GLU A 330 -15.63 16.64 -3.19
N LYS A 331 -14.40 17.16 -3.38
CA LYS A 331 -13.16 16.37 -3.50
C LYS A 331 -12.90 15.49 -2.27
N ARG A 332 -13.05 16.03 -1.05
CA ARG A 332 -12.86 15.27 0.19
C ARG A 332 -13.91 14.18 0.33
N ARG A 333 -15.17 14.51 0.08
CA ARG A 333 -16.30 13.56 0.14
C ARG A 333 -16.15 12.42 -0.87
N GLN A 334 -15.78 12.76 -2.11
CA GLN A 334 -15.49 11.78 -3.16
C GLN A 334 -14.32 10.87 -2.75
N THR A 335 -13.23 11.43 -2.23
CA THR A 335 -12.07 10.63 -1.82
C THR A 335 -12.39 9.71 -0.65
N ALA A 336 -13.22 10.15 0.30
CA ALA A 336 -13.69 9.29 1.39
C ALA A 336 -14.49 8.08 0.87
N LEU A 337 -15.38 8.28 -0.11
CA LEU A 337 -16.09 7.19 -0.76
C LEU A 337 -15.15 6.28 -1.58
N ALA A 338 -14.11 6.84 -2.20
CA ALA A 338 -13.10 6.06 -2.89
C ALA A 338 -12.29 5.18 -1.92
N ALA A 339 -12.04 5.64 -0.70
CA ALA A 339 -11.35 4.89 0.35
C ALA A 339 -12.19 3.73 0.93
N LEU A 340 -13.50 3.66 0.66
CA LEU A 340 -14.38 2.56 1.06
C LEU A 340 -14.33 1.32 0.13
N GLU A 341 -13.50 1.35 -0.93
CA GLU A 341 -13.42 0.28 -1.94
C GLU A 341 -13.25 -1.11 -1.34
N GLY A 342 -14.19 -2.02 -1.59
CA GLY A 342 -14.12 -3.39 -1.10
C GLY A 342 -14.28 -3.55 0.41
N HIS A 343 -14.61 -2.49 1.15
CA HIS A 343 -14.75 -2.52 2.62
C HIS A 343 -16.19 -2.46 3.12
N LEU A 344 -17.15 -2.16 2.25
CA LEU A 344 -18.57 -2.24 2.62
C LEU A 344 -18.95 -3.71 2.85
N LYS A 345 -19.53 -3.99 4.02
CA LYS A 345 -19.98 -5.35 4.35
C LYS A 345 -21.30 -5.64 3.63
N LYS A 346 -21.29 -6.68 2.80
CA LYS A 346 -22.41 -7.09 1.94
C LYS A 346 -23.69 -7.45 2.71
N ASP A 347 -23.53 -7.91 3.94
CA ASP A 347 -24.57 -8.33 4.88
C ASP A 347 -24.93 -7.25 5.93
N ASN A 348 -24.24 -6.12 5.93
CA ASN A 348 -24.50 -5.05 6.89
C ASN A 348 -25.54 -4.06 6.34
N ALA A 349 -26.75 -4.12 6.90
CA ALA A 349 -27.85 -3.27 6.48
C ALA A 349 -27.61 -1.75 6.71
N ASP A 350 -26.79 -1.37 7.69
CA ASP A 350 -26.44 0.03 7.95
C ASP A 350 -25.52 0.59 6.87
N ASP A 351 -24.51 -0.17 6.44
CA ASP A 351 -23.61 0.21 5.33
C ASP A 351 -24.41 0.46 4.06
N VAL A 352 -25.27 -0.52 3.70
CA VAL A 352 -26.17 -0.44 2.55
C VAL A 352 -27.07 0.79 2.65
N LYS A 353 -27.67 1.03 3.82
CA LYS A 353 -28.55 2.18 4.04
C LYS A 353 -27.79 3.50 3.83
N ARG A 354 -26.66 3.69 4.49
CA ARG A 354 -25.90 4.96 4.49
C ARG A 354 -25.34 5.30 3.11
N ILE A 355 -24.83 4.32 2.36
CA ILE A 355 -24.34 4.58 1.00
C ILE A 355 -25.47 4.93 0.04
N LEU A 356 -26.65 4.32 0.19
CA LEU A 356 -27.82 4.63 -0.63
C LEU A 356 -28.44 5.99 -0.28
N GLU A 357 -28.39 6.41 0.99
CA GLU A 357 -28.77 7.77 1.40
C GLU A 357 -27.88 8.82 0.74
N ILE A 358 -26.56 8.58 0.64
CA ILE A 358 -25.64 9.47 -0.08
C ILE A 358 -26.00 9.51 -1.57
N ALA A 359 -26.22 8.35 -2.21
CA ALA A 359 -26.54 8.26 -3.64
C ALA A 359 -27.91 8.84 -4.02
N GLY A 360 -28.88 8.86 -3.09
CA GLY A 360 -30.19 9.46 -3.28
C GLY A 360 -30.27 10.94 -2.90
N SER A 361 -29.16 11.55 -2.47
CA SER A 361 -29.15 12.91 -1.93
C SER A 361 -29.09 14.01 -3.01
N ASP A 362 -28.87 15.24 -2.57
CA ASP A 362 -28.51 16.42 -3.37
C ASP A 362 -27.00 16.66 -3.45
N ALA A 363 -26.19 15.62 -3.23
CA ALA A 363 -24.76 15.72 -3.41
C ALA A 363 -24.37 16.04 -4.88
N PRO A 364 -23.21 16.66 -5.09
CA PRO A 364 -22.65 16.89 -6.43
C PRO A 364 -22.41 15.60 -7.22
N ASP A 365 -22.48 15.68 -8.55
CA ASP A 365 -22.38 14.54 -9.48
C ASP A 365 -21.16 13.65 -9.17
N VAL A 366 -19.98 14.24 -8.91
CA VAL A 366 -18.74 13.49 -8.61
C VAL A 366 -18.83 12.65 -7.33
N VAL A 367 -19.62 13.08 -6.35
CA VAL A 367 -19.84 12.35 -5.09
C VAL A 367 -20.85 11.24 -5.32
N LEU A 368 -21.94 11.52 -6.05
CA LEU A 368 -22.96 10.54 -6.41
C LEU A 368 -22.37 9.41 -7.24
N ASP A 369 -21.57 9.73 -8.27
CA ASP A 369 -20.88 8.75 -9.11
C ASP A 369 -20.01 7.79 -8.28
N GLN A 370 -19.25 8.33 -7.33
CA GLN A 370 -18.43 7.51 -6.45
C GLN A 370 -19.28 6.67 -5.48
N ALA A 371 -20.42 7.18 -5.01
CA ALA A 371 -21.36 6.42 -4.18
C ALA A 371 -21.97 5.25 -4.97
N PHE A 372 -22.39 5.45 -6.22
CA PHE A 372 -22.90 4.39 -7.09
C PHE A 372 -21.84 3.34 -7.43
N ARG A 373 -20.57 3.73 -7.59
CA ARG A 373 -19.47 2.75 -7.71
C ARG A 373 -19.37 1.83 -6.49
N ARG A 374 -19.53 2.37 -5.29
CA ARG A 374 -19.54 1.57 -4.04
C ARG A 374 -20.80 0.72 -3.91
N ILE A 375 -21.96 1.21 -4.35
CA ILE A 375 -23.20 0.40 -4.38
C ILE A 375 -23.04 -0.80 -5.31
N GLY A 376 -22.40 -0.61 -6.46
CA GLY A 376 -22.15 -1.70 -7.43
C GLY A 376 -21.27 -2.85 -6.91
N GLU A 377 -20.60 -2.69 -5.77
CA GLU A 377 -19.81 -3.75 -5.12
C GLU A 377 -20.65 -4.67 -4.22
N LEU A 378 -21.88 -4.27 -3.92
CA LEU A 378 -22.82 -4.99 -3.05
C LEU A 378 -23.60 -6.05 -3.86
N PRO A 379 -24.20 -7.07 -3.22
CA PRO A 379 -25.09 -8.00 -3.91
C PRO A 379 -26.32 -7.29 -4.47
N ARG A 380 -26.76 -7.67 -5.68
CA ARG A 380 -27.93 -7.08 -6.35
C ARG A 380 -29.15 -7.15 -5.44
N GLU A 381 -29.38 -8.28 -4.81
CA GLU A 381 -30.52 -8.57 -3.94
C GLU A 381 -30.60 -7.61 -2.75
N ALA A 382 -29.47 -7.10 -2.27
CA ALA A 382 -29.41 -6.18 -1.14
C ALA A 382 -29.76 -4.73 -1.52
N VAL A 383 -29.61 -4.36 -2.80
CA VAL A 383 -29.67 -2.95 -3.22
C VAL A 383 -30.69 -2.65 -4.32
N VAL A 384 -31.11 -3.65 -5.10
CA VAL A 384 -31.89 -3.44 -6.34
C VAL A 384 -33.21 -2.72 -6.11
N GLU A 385 -33.98 -3.10 -5.08
CA GLU A 385 -35.28 -2.46 -4.79
C GLU A 385 -35.10 -0.98 -4.42
N LYS A 386 -34.03 -0.65 -3.70
CA LYS A 386 -33.71 0.74 -3.35
C LYS A 386 -33.19 1.51 -4.56
N LEU A 387 -32.42 0.89 -5.46
CA LEU A 387 -32.02 1.49 -6.72
C LEU A 387 -33.22 1.77 -7.62
N TYR A 388 -34.20 0.87 -7.70
CA TYR A 388 -35.46 1.14 -8.41
C TYR A 388 -36.29 2.23 -7.76
N ALA A 389 -36.25 2.38 -6.43
CA ALA A 389 -36.90 3.52 -5.77
C ALA A 389 -36.33 4.86 -6.25
N LEU A 390 -35.03 4.92 -6.59
CA LEU A 390 -34.40 6.11 -7.17
C LEU A 390 -34.94 6.45 -8.57
N PHE A 391 -35.59 5.53 -9.29
CA PHE A 391 -36.17 5.83 -10.61
C PHE A 391 -37.34 6.81 -10.52
N LYS A 392 -37.88 7.04 -9.32
CA LYS A 392 -39.00 7.97 -9.08
C LYS A 392 -38.55 9.40 -8.79
N THR A 393 -37.25 9.66 -8.69
CA THR A 393 -36.75 11.03 -8.49
C THR A 393 -36.85 11.84 -9.78
N ASP A 394 -37.05 13.15 -9.67
CA ASP A 394 -37.03 14.06 -10.83
C ASP A 394 -35.61 14.29 -11.39
N LYS A 395 -34.58 13.93 -10.62
CA LYS A 395 -33.17 14.07 -11.01
C LYS A 395 -32.75 12.98 -11.99
N TRP A 396 -32.84 13.28 -13.28
CA TRP A 396 -32.55 12.32 -14.35
C TRP A 396 -31.13 11.73 -14.28
N LYS A 397 -30.12 12.49 -13.84
CA LYS A 397 -28.75 12.00 -13.65
C LYS A 397 -28.66 10.92 -12.56
N VAL A 398 -29.39 11.09 -11.45
CA VAL A 398 -29.48 10.10 -10.36
C VAL A 398 -30.16 8.83 -10.86
N ARG A 399 -31.28 8.97 -11.60
CA ARG A 399 -31.94 7.83 -12.24
C ARG A 399 -31.01 7.10 -13.18
N ARG A 400 -30.31 7.84 -14.04
CA ARG A 400 -29.32 7.29 -14.98
C ARG A 400 -28.25 6.47 -14.29
N ALA A 401 -27.67 7.01 -13.22
CA ALA A 401 -26.63 6.33 -12.46
C ALA A 401 -27.18 5.10 -11.72
N ALA A 402 -28.36 5.19 -11.11
CA ALA A 402 -29.03 4.08 -10.44
C ALA A 402 -29.35 2.95 -11.42
N ALA A 403 -29.95 3.28 -12.56
CA ALA A 403 -30.30 2.32 -13.61
C ALA A 403 -29.06 1.67 -14.23
N THR A 404 -28.01 2.44 -14.48
CA THR A 404 -26.71 1.91 -14.93
C THR A 404 -26.14 0.92 -13.91
N THR A 405 -26.24 1.24 -12.61
CA THR A 405 -25.77 0.36 -11.54
C THR A 405 -26.58 -0.94 -11.53
N VAL A 406 -27.91 -0.87 -11.64
CA VAL A 406 -28.76 -2.06 -11.77
C VAL A 406 -28.36 -2.91 -12.98
N LEU A 407 -28.18 -2.31 -14.16
CA LEU A 407 -27.83 -3.04 -15.38
C LEU A 407 -26.46 -3.72 -15.28
N LYS A 408 -25.45 -3.08 -14.70
CA LYS A 408 -24.12 -3.69 -14.46
C LYS A 408 -24.18 -4.93 -13.56
N MET A 409 -25.19 -5.01 -12.70
CA MET A 409 -25.43 -6.12 -11.79
C MET A 409 -26.41 -7.16 -12.35
N SER A 410 -26.93 -6.94 -13.56
CA SER A 410 -28.00 -7.72 -14.16
C SER A 410 -27.47 -8.62 -15.29
N THR A 411 -28.32 -9.54 -15.71
CA THR A 411 -28.14 -10.47 -16.82
C THR A 411 -29.29 -10.35 -17.81
N VAL A 412 -29.25 -11.05 -18.94
CA VAL A 412 -30.31 -11.01 -19.95
C VAL A 412 -31.70 -11.38 -19.39
N LYS A 413 -31.78 -12.22 -18.35
CA LYS A 413 -33.05 -12.60 -17.71
C LYS A 413 -33.75 -11.42 -17.02
N ASP A 414 -32.99 -10.40 -16.61
CA ASP A 414 -33.46 -9.27 -15.82
C ASP A 414 -33.94 -8.11 -16.72
N VAL A 415 -33.78 -8.21 -18.05
CA VAL A 415 -34.19 -7.17 -19.01
C VAL A 415 -35.65 -6.79 -18.83
N GLY A 416 -36.52 -7.79 -18.63
CA GLY A 416 -37.95 -7.53 -18.50
C GLY A 416 -38.33 -6.85 -17.19
N GLU A 417 -37.66 -7.24 -16.10
CA GLU A 417 -37.78 -6.56 -14.80
C GLU A 417 -37.32 -5.10 -14.92
N PHE A 418 -36.13 -4.86 -15.47
CA PHE A 418 -35.56 -3.53 -15.60
C PHE A 418 -36.43 -2.59 -16.45
N LEU A 419 -36.79 -3.01 -17.67
CA LEU A 419 -37.57 -2.18 -18.59
C LEU A 419 -38.99 -1.92 -18.06
N GLY A 420 -39.56 -2.85 -17.29
CA GLY A 420 -40.85 -2.68 -16.62
C GLY A 420 -40.83 -1.71 -15.43
N LYS A 421 -39.65 -1.34 -14.93
CA LYS A 421 -39.47 -0.40 -13.80
C LYS A 421 -39.15 1.02 -14.24
N LEU A 422 -38.85 1.24 -15.53
CA LEU A 422 -38.56 2.58 -16.05
C LEU A 422 -39.76 3.52 -15.83
N PRO A 423 -39.51 4.82 -15.62
CA PRO A 423 -40.58 5.80 -15.52
C PRO A 423 -41.38 5.86 -16.83
N ASP A 424 -42.58 6.43 -16.75
CA ASP A 424 -43.42 6.67 -17.92
C ASP A 424 -42.79 7.71 -18.88
N ASP A 425 -43.58 8.23 -19.83
CA ASP A 425 -43.10 9.10 -20.91
C ASP A 425 -42.61 10.49 -20.44
N LYS A 426 -42.95 10.92 -19.22
CA LYS A 426 -42.60 12.23 -18.67
C LYS A 426 -41.30 12.21 -17.88
N ASN A 427 -40.54 13.28 -18.03
CA ASN A 427 -39.25 13.52 -17.38
C ASN A 427 -38.15 12.52 -17.72
N PHE A 428 -38.29 11.68 -18.74
CA PHE A 428 -37.27 10.71 -19.15
C PHE A 428 -36.30 11.32 -20.18
N ALA A 429 -35.01 11.32 -19.90
CA ALA A 429 -34.01 12.00 -20.72
C ALA A 429 -33.54 11.15 -21.91
N LEU A 430 -33.18 11.78 -23.03
CA LEU A 430 -32.54 11.08 -24.16
C LEU A 430 -31.25 10.37 -23.72
N GLY A 431 -30.46 11.04 -22.87
CA GLY A 431 -29.24 10.47 -22.30
C GLY A 431 -29.49 9.21 -21.44
N GLU A 432 -30.67 9.06 -20.83
CA GLU A 432 -31.06 7.81 -20.14
C GLU A 432 -31.27 6.69 -21.17
N ALA A 433 -32.09 6.93 -22.21
CA ALA A 433 -32.37 5.94 -23.25
C ALA A 433 -31.08 5.40 -23.89
N LEU A 434 -30.18 6.30 -24.30
CA LEU A 434 -28.92 5.95 -24.95
C LEU A 434 -27.98 5.17 -24.02
N THR A 435 -27.87 5.62 -22.76
CA THR A 435 -27.02 4.94 -21.77
C THR A 435 -27.57 3.55 -21.46
N TYR A 436 -28.88 3.41 -21.28
CA TYR A 436 -29.49 2.13 -20.97
C TYR A 436 -29.39 1.17 -22.15
N GLY A 437 -29.61 1.64 -23.38
CA GLY A 437 -29.42 0.83 -24.59
C GLY A 437 -28.00 0.27 -24.71
N ALA A 438 -26.98 1.08 -24.37
CA ALA A 438 -25.60 0.60 -24.30
C ALA A 438 -25.44 -0.52 -23.25
N TYR A 439 -25.82 -0.28 -22.00
CA TYR A 439 -25.64 -1.29 -20.94
C TYR A 439 -26.51 -2.54 -21.11
N LEU A 440 -27.71 -2.40 -21.70
CA LEU A 440 -28.55 -3.54 -22.07
C LEU A 440 -27.84 -4.45 -23.08
N GLY A 441 -27.05 -3.89 -24.00
CA GLY A 441 -26.27 -4.66 -24.96
C GLY A 441 -25.05 -5.37 -24.37
N GLU A 442 -24.54 -4.95 -23.21
CA GLU A 442 -23.44 -5.60 -22.50
C GLU A 442 -23.87 -6.77 -21.61
N LEU A 443 -25.18 -7.00 -21.47
CA LEU A 443 -25.72 -8.02 -20.59
C LEU A 443 -25.23 -9.42 -20.99
N LYS A 444 -24.86 -10.20 -19.99
CA LYS A 444 -24.34 -11.57 -20.14
C LYS A 444 -25.46 -12.61 -20.00
N GLU A 445 -25.11 -13.86 -20.27
CA GLU A 445 -25.97 -15.04 -20.08
C GLU A 445 -27.19 -15.09 -21.01
N GLY A 446 -27.02 -14.69 -22.27
CA GLY A 446 -28.04 -14.79 -23.31
C GLY A 446 -27.71 -13.91 -24.52
N THR A 447 -28.71 -13.71 -25.38
CA THR A 447 -28.64 -12.77 -26.51
C THR A 447 -29.44 -11.51 -26.16
N PRO A 448 -28.79 -10.38 -25.80
CA PRO A 448 -29.50 -9.16 -25.42
C PRO A 448 -30.49 -8.69 -26.47
N LEU A 449 -30.09 -8.69 -27.75
CA LEU A 449 -30.96 -8.23 -28.84
C LEU A 449 -32.27 -9.04 -28.92
N ASP A 450 -32.23 -10.35 -28.72
CA ASP A 450 -33.44 -11.17 -28.76
C ASP A 450 -34.40 -10.86 -27.60
N ALA A 451 -33.85 -10.60 -26.41
CA ALA A 451 -34.64 -10.15 -25.27
C ALA A 451 -35.23 -8.73 -25.45
N LEU A 452 -34.57 -7.88 -26.23
CA LEU A 452 -34.97 -6.49 -26.49
C LEU A 452 -36.01 -6.35 -27.60
N LYS A 453 -35.99 -7.22 -28.63
CA LYS A 453 -36.92 -7.16 -29.78
C LYS A 453 -38.39 -7.06 -29.39
N LYS A 454 -38.80 -7.73 -28.30
CA LYS A 454 -40.19 -7.68 -27.80
C LYS A 454 -40.63 -6.29 -27.32
N TYR A 455 -39.68 -5.39 -27.05
CA TYR A 455 -39.93 -4.01 -26.63
C TYR A 455 -39.89 -3.01 -27.79
N PHE A 456 -39.69 -3.45 -29.03
CA PHE A 456 -39.75 -2.54 -30.19
C PHE A 456 -41.20 -2.21 -30.58
N GLY A 457 -42.15 -3.10 -30.28
CA GLY A 457 -43.57 -2.89 -30.49
C GLY A 457 -44.22 -1.92 -29.50
N PRO A 458 -45.56 -1.75 -29.55
CA PRO A 458 -46.29 -0.84 -28.68
C PRO A 458 -46.05 -1.11 -27.18
N GLY A 459 -45.91 -0.03 -26.39
CA GLY A 459 -45.61 -0.12 -24.96
C GLY A 459 -45.12 1.22 -24.40
N SER A 460 -44.51 1.19 -23.21
CA SER A 460 -43.93 2.40 -22.56
C SER A 460 -42.88 3.05 -23.46
N PRO A 461 -43.01 4.36 -23.80
CA PRO A 461 -42.02 5.07 -24.61
C PRO A 461 -40.59 4.99 -24.06
N ALA A 462 -40.41 5.04 -22.74
CA ALA A 462 -39.10 4.92 -22.11
C ALA A 462 -38.48 3.53 -22.33
N ALA A 463 -39.28 2.47 -22.19
CA ALA A 463 -38.84 1.11 -22.44
C ALA A 463 -38.51 0.87 -23.92
N ARG A 464 -39.37 1.35 -24.82
CA ARG A 464 -39.17 1.23 -26.27
C ARG A 464 -37.89 1.92 -26.72
N THR A 465 -37.71 3.18 -26.33
CA THR A 465 -36.53 3.97 -26.73
C THR A 465 -35.24 3.42 -26.14
N SER A 466 -35.25 2.97 -24.88
CA SER A 466 -34.09 2.31 -24.26
C SER A 466 -33.72 1.01 -24.98
N ALA A 467 -34.71 0.20 -25.39
CA ALA A 467 -34.46 -1.03 -26.13
C ALA A 467 -33.93 -0.75 -27.54
N ILE A 468 -34.55 0.19 -28.27
CA ILE A 468 -34.12 0.57 -29.62
C ILE A 468 -32.71 1.19 -29.59
N ALA A 469 -32.37 1.94 -28.54
CA ALA A 469 -31.07 2.54 -28.34
C ALA A 469 -29.91 1.52 -28.26
N TYR A 470 -30.19 0.22 -28.13
CA TYR A 470 -29.18 -0.82 -28.37
C TYR A 470 -28.46 -0.62 -29.70
N TYR A 471 -29.22 -0.37 -30.78
CA TYR A 471 -28.65 -0.14 -32.10
C TYR A 471 -27.86 1.17 -32.18
N PHE A 472 -28.21 2.14 -31.34
CA PHE A 472 -27.40 3.36 -31.25
C PHE A 472 -25.98 3.02 -30.86
N THR A 473 -25.69 2.00 -30.05
CA THR A 473 -24.32 1.65 -29.61
C THR A 473 -23.72 0.47 -30.38
N TYR A 474 -24.50 -0.57 -30.68
CA TYR A 474 -24.02 -1.82 -31.26
C TYR A 474 -24.45 -2.04 -32.71
N GLY A 475 -25.41 -1.27 -33.20
CA GLY A 475 -25.90 -1.39 -34.57
C GLY A 475 -24.85 -0.99 -35.59
N THR A 476 -24.86 -1.69 -36.71
CA THR A 476 -24.01 -1.45 -37.88
C THR A 476 -24.84 -1.05 -39.10
N SER A 477 -24.20 -0.66 -40.19
CA SER A 477 -24.88 -0.37 -41.45
C SER A 477 -25.70 -1.57 -42.00
N ALA A 478 -25.32 -2.80 -41.67
CA ALA A 478 -26.06 -4.01 -42.07
C ALA A 478 -27.43 -4.13 -41.36
N ASP A 479 -27.55 -3.60 -40.14
CA ASP A 479 -28.74 -3.71 -39.31
C ASP A 479 -29.81 -2.66 -39.64
N VAL A 480 -29.51 -1.68 -40.50
CA VAL A 480 -30.43 -0.57 -40.82
C VAL A 480 -31.78 -1.09 -41.34
N SER A 481 -31.76 -2.14 -42.16
CA SER A 481 -32.98 -2.75 -42.70
C SER A 481 -33.92 -3.28 -41.61
N ALA A 482 -33.38 -3.73 -40.46
CA ALA A 482 -34.15 -4.22 -39.32
C ALA A 482 -34.91 -3.11 -38.57
N LEU A 483 -34.56 -1.83 -38.80
CA LEU A 483 -35.22 -0.68 -38.19
C LEU A 483 -36.19 0.04 -39.14
N SER A 484 -36.23 -0.34 -40.41
CA SER A 484 -37.03 0.33 -41.45
C SER A 484 -38.51 0.46 -41.08
N SER A 485 -39.11 -0.55 -40.46
CA SER A 485 -40.51 -0.51 -40.01
C SER A 485 -40.74 0.45 -38.84
N LEU A 486 -39.70 0.82 -38.09
CA LEU A 486 -39.79 1.74 -36.96
C LEU A 486 -39.59 3.20 -37.37
N GLU A 487 -39.03 3.48 -38.55
CA GLU A 487 -38.82 4.86 -39.03
C GLU A 487 -40.13 5.64 -39.24
N ALA A 488 -41.22 4.92 -39.53
CA ALA A 488 -42.57 5.46 -39.67
C ALA A 488 -43.40 5.40 -38.37
N ASP A 489 -42.78 5.05 -37.23
CA ASP A 489 -43.50 4.92 -35.97
C ASP A 489 -43.91 6.29 -35.42
N GLU A 490 -45.22 6.57 -35.43
CA GLU A 490 -45.82 7.79 -34.90
C GLU A 490 -46.02 7.75 -33.38
N GLY A 491 -45.62 6.66 -32.71
CA GLY A 491 -45.63 6.55 -31.27
C GLY A 491 -44.83 7.70 -30.66
N ARG A 492 -45.37 8.28 -29.59
CA ARG A 492 -44.76 9.44 -28.93
C ARG A 492 -43.42 9.08 -28.30
N ALA A 493 -42.40 9.90 -28.54
CA ALA A 493 -41.14 9.82 -27.82
C ALA A 493 -41.29 10.39 -26.39
N PRO A 494 -40.47 9.93 -25.43
CA PRO A 494 -40.42 10.53 -24.10
C PRO A 494 -40.03 12.01 -24.17
N LYS A 495 -40.29 12.75 -23.08
CA LYS A 495 -39.92 14.16 -22.94
C LYS A 495 -39.21 14.40 -21.62
N CYS A 496 -38.29 15.35 -21.61
CA CYS A 496 -37.67 15.84 -20.40
C CYS A 496 -37.44 17.35 -20.49
N ASP A 497 -38.10 18.08 -19.58
CA ASP A 497 -38.08 19.54 -19.53
C ASP A 497 -37.44 20.05 -18.22
N SER A 498 -36.88 19.16 -17.40
CA SER A 498 -36.31 19.51 -16.09
C SER A 498 -34.93 20.16 -16.18
N ASP A 499 -34.20 19.96 -17.28
CA ASP A 499 -32.84 20.44 -17.47
C ASP A 499 -32.52 20.60 -18.97
N PRO A 500 -31.79 21.64 -19.42
CA PRO A 500 -31.34 21.77 -20.81
C PRO A 500 -30.62 20.53 -21.37
N ASP A 501 -29.85 19.84 -20.54
CA ASP A 501 -29.05 18.66 -20.92
C ASP A 501 -29.90 17.38 -21.03
N CYS A 502 -31.16 17.41 -20.61
CA CYS A 502 -32.03 16.23 -20.64
C CYS A 502 -32.93 16.15 -21.88
N LYS A 503 -32.89 17.17 -22.73
CA LYS A 503 -33.76 17.33 -23.90
C LYS A 503 -33.65 16.18 -24.91
N TRP A 504 -34.76 15.94 -25.60
CA TRP A 504 -34.86 15.02 -26.72
C TRP A 504 -34.48 15.72 -28.02
N VAL A 505 -33.18 15.95 -28.20
CA VAL A 505 -32.61 16.57 -29.40
C VAL A 505 -31.46 15.72 -29.95
N CYS A 506 -31.36 15.59 -31.26
CA CYS A 506 -30.25 14.90 -31.93
C CYS A 506 -29.60 15.79 -32.98
N ASP A 507 -28.28 15.72 -33.07
CA ASP A 507 -27.51 16.44 -34.07
C ASP A 507 -27.60 15.71 -35.42
N VAL A 508 -28.29 16.32 -36.37
CA VAL A 508 -28.45 15.80 -37.73
C VAL A 508 -27.63 16.63 -38.72
N PRO A 509 -27.06 16.03 -39.78
CA PRO A 509 -26.44 16.80 -40.85
C PRO A 509 -27.47 17.73 -41.50
N LYS A 510 -27.12 19.01 -41.67
CA LYS A 510 -27.93 19.94 -42.45
C LYS A 510 -27.95 19.47 -43.91
N GLU A 511 -29.11 19.57 -44.54
CA GLU A 511 -29.29 19.16 -45.93
C GLU A 511 -28.30 19.90 -46.85
N GLY A 512 -27.43 19.14 -47.54
CA GLY A 512 -26.40 19.69 -48.43
C GLY A 512 -25.17 20.32 -47.76
N SER A 513 -24.95 20.13 -46.45
CA SER A 513 -23.80 20.68 -45.72
C SER A 513 -23.13 19.65 -44.80
N GLN A 514 -21.85 19.88 -44.44
CA GLN A 514 -21.17 19.14 -43.38
C GLN A 514 -21.49 19.67 -41.97
N GLU A 515 -22.18 20.82 -41.88
CA GLU A 515 -22.66 21.35 -40.60
C GLU A 515 -23.79 20.49 -40.03
N ARG A 516 -23.86 20.42 -38.69
CA ARG A 516 -24.94 19.75 -37.97
C ARG A 516 -25.94 20.75 -37.40
N GLU A 517 -27.20 20.35 -37.30
CA GLU A 517 -28.27 21.09 -36.62
C GLU A 517 -28.95 20.22 -35.56
N GLN A 518 -29.48 20.85 -34.52
CA GLN A 518 -30.23 20.16 -33.48
C GLN A 518 -31.67 19.99 -33.91
N LYS A 519 -32.12 18.74 -34.03
CA LYS A 519 -33.50 18.40 -34.33
C LYS A 519 -34.21 17.85 -33.10
N GLU A 520 -35.33 18.48 -32.73
CA GLU A 520 -36.22 18.00 -31.68
C GLU A 520 -36.88 16.69 -32.08
N ILE A 521 -36.95 15.74 -31.14
CA ILE A 521 -37.49 14.40 -31.34
C ILE A 521 -38.83 14.28 -30.61
N LYS A 522 -39.91 14.08 -31.38
CA LYS A 522 -41.29 13.98 -30.88
C LYS A 522 -41.87 12.58 -31.00
N THR A 523 -41.37 11.77 -31.93
CA THR A 523 -41.83 10.39 -32.15
C THR A 523 -40.70 9.37 -32.09
N ILE A 524 -41.05 8.10 -31.88
CA ILE A 524 -40.12 6.98 -31.93
C ILE A 524 -39.48 6.89 -33.33
N GLY A 525 -40.25 7.11 -34.41
CA GLY A 525 -39.71 7.12 -35.76
C GLY A 525 -38.74 8.27 -36.02
N GLU A 526 -38.94 9.44 -35.43
CA GLU A 526 -37.96 10.52 -35.44
C GLU A 526 -36.69 10.14 -34.68
N PHE A 527 -36.80 9.49 -33.51
CA PHE A 527 -35.65 8.99 -32.76
C PHE A 527 -34.82 8.00 -33.59
N VAL A 528 -35.48 7.07 -34.29
CA VAL A 528 -34.80 6.12 -35.18
C VAL A 528 -34.10 6.83 -36.34
N ARG A 529 -34.82 7.70 -37.06
CA ARG A 529 -34.30 8.38 -38.28
C ARG A 529 -33.20 9.39 -37.99
N HIS A 530 -33.27 10.09 -36.87
CA HIS A 530 -32.41 11.25 -36.60
C HIS A 530 -31.29 10.95 -35.59
N CYS A 531 -31.43 9.90 -34.76
CA CYS A 531 -30.43 9.56 -33.76
C CYS A 531 -29.77 8.21 -34.08
N VAL A 532 -30.58 7.14 -34.25
CA VAL A 532 -30.08 5.76 -34.28
C VAL A 532 -29.47 5.40 -35.64
N VAL A 533 -30.22 5.55 -36.73
CA VAL A 533 -29.76 5.18 -38.09
C VAL A 533 -28.52 5.98 -38.53
N PRO A 534 -28.42 7.31 -38.30
CA PRO A 534 -27.21 8.05 -38.60
C PRO A 534 -25.99 7.50 -37.84
N ALA A 535 -26.13 7.23 -36.53
CA ALA A 535 -25.05 6.66 -35.73
C ALA A 535 -24.58 5.28 -36.26
N MET A 536 -25.51 4.43 -36.72
CA MET A 536 -25.18 3.14 -37.32
C MET A 536 -24.44 3.27 -38.66
N LYS A 537 -24.82 4.25 -39.49
CA LYS A 537 -24.20 4.51 -40.80
C LYS A 537 -22.79 5.09 -40.67
N GLU A 538 -22.56 5.94 -39.68
CA GLU A 538 -21.25 6.53 -39.40
C GLU A 538 -20.27 5.53 -38.76
N ARG A 539 -20.80 4.47 -38.14
CA ARG A 539 -20.00 3.43 -37.49
C ARG A 539 -19.39 2.49 -38.52
N LYS A 540 -18.07 2.57 -38.68
CA LYS A 540 -17.30 1.59 -39.46
C LYS A 540 -17.42 0.21 -38.79
N PRO A 541 -17.64 -0.89 -39.54
CA PRO A 541 -17.65 -2.22 -38.96
C PRO A 541 -16.31 -2.49 -38.26
N GLU A 542 -16.34 -2.94 -37.00
CA GLU A 542 -15.13 -3.43 -36.33
C GLU A 542 -14.56 -4.58 -37.18
N ALA A 543 -13.30 -4.46 -37.62
CA ALA A 543 -12.57 -5.60 -38.15
C ALA A 543 -12.61 -6.70 -37.10
N ALA A 544 -13.07 -7.89 -37.49
CA ALA A 544 -13.33 -9.03 -36.61
C ALA A 544 -12.23 -9.16 -35.56
N LYS A 545 -12.59 -9.01 -34.27
CA LYS A 545 -11.70 -9.36 -33.16
C LYS A 545 -11.35 -10.83 -33.31
N GLU A 546 -10.14 -11.10 -33.79
CA GLU A 546 -9.53 -12.42 -33.75
C GLU A 546 -9.69 -12.95 -32.32
N GLN A 547 -10.36 -14.10 -32.23
CA GLN A 547 -10.47 -14.88 -31.02
C GLN A 547 -9.05 -15.19 -30.52
N LYS A 548 -8.59 -14.45 -29.52
CA LYS A 548 -7.43 -14.89 -28.73
C LYS A 548 -7.90 -16.06 -27.87
N LYS A 549 -7.41 -17.25 -28.25
CA LYS A 549 -7.47 -18.50 -27.50
C LYS A 549 -7.01 -18.33 -26.06
#